data_AF-A0A1V6P7C5-F1
#
_entry.id   AF-A0A1V6P7C5-F1
#
_cell.length_a   1.000
_cell.length_b   1.000
_cell.length_c   1.000
_cell.angle_alpha   90.00
_cell.angle_beta   90.00
_cell.angle_gamma   90.00
#
_symmetry.space_group_name_H-M   'P 1'
#
loop_
_entity.id
_entity.type
_entity.pdbx_description
1 polymer ?
#
loop_
_entity_poly.entity_id
_entity_poly.type
_entity_poly.pdbx_seq_one_letter_code
_entity_poly.pdbx_strand_id
1 'polypeptide(L)'
;MNEEKLEAEAEAKRHLRRNQHVAVHFVAVAAATIKTPVLSRFISFNYTMLLDEDPATLIHHTIGNFNIHPDKQAVTRINDSLATLQQSRDLRIREVEASLRKLSRQLKSLSTQHEEAVAVHDSSKHAEEIVQLDTKKFRIAKAASELEVESERLESELEMLKEKLADLESQGLEGDEATRREREADDATILRLKIFRSLGIDIEPDEAGNFNRAVIRNSRKGDVHVVNIDPKFSRFFYANYFWSTMQG
;
A
#
# COMPACT_ATOMS: atom_id res chain seq x y z
N MET A 1 -6.31 -78.12 -35.82
CA MET A 1 -5.54 -78.53 -34.62
C MET A 1 -5.37 -80.05 -34.45
N ASN A 2 -6.08 -80.90 -35.22
CA ASN A 2 -5.90 -82.37 -35.17
C ASN A 2 -5.07 -82.93 -36.33
N GLU A 3 -5.02 -82.28 -37.50
CA GLU A 3 -4.18 -82.75 -38.63
C GLU A 3 -2.68 -82.51 -38.39
N GLU A 4 -2.31 -81.35 -37.85
CA GLU A 4 -0.91 -81.00 -37.57
C GLU A 4 -0.26 -81.92 -36.52
N LYS A 5 -1.06 -82.42 -35.56
CA LYS A 5 -0.59 -83.44 -34.60
C LYS A 5 -0.40 -84.82 -35.22
N LEU A 6 -1.23 -85.18 -36.20
CA LEU A 6 -1.19 -86.47 -36.88
C LEU A 6 -0.01 -86.56 -37.86
N GLU A 7 0.31 -85.44 -38.50
CA GLU A 7 1.47 -85.32 -39.40
C GLU A 7 2.80 -85.35 -38.63
N ALA A 8 2.87 -84.67 -37.47
CA ALA A 8 4.03 -84.72 -36.57
C ALA A 8 4.29 -86.14 -36.02
N GLU A 9 3.24 -86.89 -35.68
CA GLU A 9 3.38 -88.28 -35.20
C GLU A 9 3.81 -89.25 -36.30
N ALA A 10 3.37 -89.01 -37.55
CA ALA A 10 3.76 -89.79 -38.71
C ALA A 10 5.24 -89.57 -39.09
N GLU A 11 5.74 -88.32 -39.02
CA GLU A 11 7.15 -88.02 -39.20
C GLU A 11 8.03 -88.63 -38.10
N ALA A 12 7.62 -88.54 -36.84
CA ALA A 12 8.35 -89.15 -35.72
C ALA A 12 8.50 -90.68 -35.90
N LYS A 13 7.43 -91.36 -36.35
CA LYS A 13 7.48 -92.81 -36.65
C LYS A 13 8.36 -93.14 -37.86
N ARG A 14 8.42 -92.28 -38.89
CA ARG A 14 9.34 -92.46 -40.04
C ARG A 14 10.80 -92.29 -39.62
N HIS A 15 11.10 -91.31 -38.78
CA HIS A 15 12.45 -91.11 -38.24
C HIS A 15 12.89 -92.27 -37.35
N LEU A 16 11.99 -92.80 -36.50
CA LEU A 16 12.30 -93.96 -35.66
C LEU A 16 12.58 -95.23 -36.48
N ARG A 17 11.80 -95.49 -37.54
CA ARG A 17 12.05 -96.63 -38.43
C ARG A 17 13.34 -96.48 -39.23
N ARG A 18 13.65 -95.27 -39.70
CA ARG A 18 14.90 -94.99 -40.43
C ARG A 18 16.11 -95.17 -39.51
N ASN A 19 16.02 -94.74 -38.24
CA ASN A 19 17.07 -94.96 -37.24
C ASN A 19 17.20 -96.43 -36.82
N GLN A 20 16.11 -97.18 -36.71
CA GLN A 20 16.17 -98.62 -36.45
C GLN A 20 16.84 -99.38 -37.61
N HIS A 21 16.56 -99.02 -38.87
CA HIS A 21 17.18 -99.69 -40.01
C HIS A 21 18.68 -99.37 -40.13
N VAL A 22 19.07 -98.12 -39.87
CA VAL A 22 20.49 -97.73 -39.80
C VAL A 22 21.19 -98.44 -38.64
N ALA A 23 20.57 -98.55 -37.46
CA ALA A 23 21.13 -99.26 -36.32
C ALA A 23 21.34 -100.75 -36.60
N VAL A 24 20.38 -101.43 -37.24
CA VAL A 24 20.50 -102.86 -37.58
C VAL A 24 21.58 -103.08 -38.65
N HIS A 25 21.67 -102.20 -39.65
CA HIS A 25 22.71 -102.29 -40.68
C HIS A 25 24.11 -101.98 -40.13
N PHE A 26 24.22 -101.06 -39.17
CA PHE A 26 25.48 -100.72 -38.50
C PHE A 26 25.95 -101.84 -37.57
N VAL A 27 25.03 -102.49 -36.84
CA VAL A 27 25.34 -103.66 -36.00
C VAL A 27 25.73 -104.87 -36.84
N ALA A 28 25.08 -105.10 -37.99
CA ALA A 28 25.41 -106.19 -38.90
C ALA A 28 26.78 -106.00 -39.59
N VAL A 29 27.11 -104.77 -40.00
CA VAL A 29 28.42 -104.45 -40.56
C VAL A 29 29.52 -104.53 -39.49
N ALA A 30 29.27 -104.04 -38.27
CA ALA A 30 30.21 -104.16 -37.15
C ALA A 30 30.47 -105.64 -36.78
N ALA A 31 29.44 -106.49 -36.73
CA ALA A 31 29.58 -107.91 -36.45
C ALA A 31 30.37 -108.67 -37.55
N ALA A 32 30.30 -108.24 -38.81
CA ALA A 32 31.06 -108.83 -39.91
C ALA A 32 32.54 -108.43 -39.91
N THR A 33 32.91 -107.26 -39.38
CA THR A 33 34.31 -106.78 -39.32
C THR A 33 35.08 -107.32 -38.11
N ILE A 34 34.40 -107.82 -37.07
CA ILE A 34 35.00 -108.32 -35.81
C ILE A 34 35.66 -109.73 -35.94
N LYS A 35 35.54 -110.41 -37.09
CA LYS A 35 36.11 -111.75 -37.30
C LYS A 35 37.58 -111.77 -37.76
N THR A 36 38.32 -110.68 -37.58
CA THR A 36 39.76 -110.63 -37.85
C THR A 36 40.53 -110.38 -36.54
N PRO A 37 41.54 -111.20 -36.20
CA PRO A 37 42.21 -111.14 -34.89
C PRO A 37 43.05 -109.87 -34.65
N VAL A 38 43.17 -109.00 -35.66
CA VAL A 38 43.99 -107.77 -35.61
C VAL A 38 43.17 -106.57 -35.08
N LEU A 39 41.86 -106.49 -35.34
CA LEU A 39 41.02 -105.37 -34.88
C LEU A 39 40.55 -105.50 -33.42
N SER A 40 40.44 -106.72 -32.87
CA SER A 40 40.06 -106.91 -31.45
C SER A 40 41.10 -106.29 -30.51
N ARG A 41 42.37 -106.25 -30.91
CA ARG A 41 43.46 -105.62 -30.14
C ARG A 41 43.48 -104.10 -30.29
N PHE A 42 42.94 -103.57 -31.39
CA PHE A 42 42.88 -102.13 -31.67
C PHE A 42 41.66 -101.45 -31.05
N ILE A 43 40.53 -102.16 -30.95
CA ILE A 43 39.30 -101.67 -30.30
C ILE A 43 39.43 -101.74 -28.77
N SER A 44 40.04 -102.79 -28.20
CA SER A 44 40.36 -102.79 -26.75
C SER A 44 41.35 -101.72 -26.34
N PHE A 45 42.21 -101.24 -27.25
CA PHE A 45 43.18 -100.18 -26.95
C PHE A 45 42.59 -98.76 -27.06
N ASN A 46 41.54 -98.58 -27.85
CA ASN A 46 40.87 -97.27 -28.03
C ASN A 46 39.63 -97.07 -27.16
N TYR A 47 39.02 -98.13 -26.61
CA TYR A 47 37.91 -97.99 -25.66
C TYR A 47 38.37 -97.63 -24.24
N THR A 48 39.63 -97.90 -23.88
CA THR A 48 40.23 -97.49 -22.60
C THR A 48 40.51 -95.99 -22.58
N MET A 49 41.08 -95.40 -23.65
CA MET A 49 41.42 -93.97 -23.67
C MET A 49 40.23 -92.99 -23.72
N LEU A 50 39.00 -93.45 -23.99
CA LEU A 50 37.79 -92.62 -23.91
C LEU A 50 37.06 -92.77 -22.55
N LEU A 51 37.48 -93.73 -21.72
CA LEU A 51 36.98 -94.04 -20.37
C LEU A 51 38.14 -94.09 -19.36
N ASP A 52 39.17 -93.27 -19.56
CA ASP A 52 40.38 -93.27 -18.71
C ASP A 52 40.15 -92.61 -17.33
N GLU A 53 39.01 -91.96 -17.11
CA GLU A 53 38.52 -91.58 -15.78
C GLU A 53 37.32 -92.45 -15.41
N ASP A 54 37.43 -93.11 -14.25
CA ASP A 54 36.32 -93.80 -13.62
C ASP A 54 35.13 -92.81 -13.53
N PRO A 55 33.93 -93.12 -14.08
CA PRO A 55 32.79 -92.21 -14.04
C PRO A 55 32.43 -91.77 -12.62
N ALA A 56 32.79 -92.57 -11.59
CA ALA A 56 32.67 -92.15 -10.21
C ALA A 56 33.54 -90.91 -9.90
N THR A 57 34.75 -90.82 -10.46
CA THR A 57 35.67 -89.68 -10.29
C THR A 57 35.11 -88.39 -10.91
N LEU A 58 34.52 -88.47 -12.12
CA LEU A 58 33.87 -87.32 -12.75
C LEU A 58 32.62 -86.87 -11.97
N ILE A 59 31.84 -87.81 -11.44
CA ILE A 59 30.70 -87.51 -10.56
C ILE A 59 31.20 -86.84 -9.26
N HIS A 60 32.27 -87.34 -8.65
CA HIS A 60 32.85 -86.72 -7.46
C HIS A 60 33.44 -85.33 -7.75
N HIS A 61 34.09 -85.13 -8.90
CA HIS A 61 34.61 -83.82 -9.30
C HIS A 61 33.48 -82.82 -9.58
N THR A 62 32.40 -83.24 -10.25
CA THR A 62 31.24 -82.39 -10.50
C THR A 62 30.48 -82.05 -9.21
N ILE A 63 30.33 -82.99 -8.27
CA ILE A 63 29.76 -82.73 -6.94
C ILE A 63 30.66 -81.77 -6.14
N GLY A 64 31.98 -81.98 -6.16
CA GLY A 64 32.94 -81.13 -5.45
C GLY A 64 33.04 -79.71 -6.00
N ASN A 65 32.90 -79.55 -7.32
CA ASN A 65 32.93 -78.25 -7.99
C ASN A 65 31.56 -77.52 -7.95
N PHE A 66 30.48 -78.21 -7.59
CA PHE A 66 29.16 -77.59 -7.41
C PHE A 66 29.06 -76.90 -6.05
N ASN A 67 29.61 -75.68 -5.97
CA ASN A 67 29.63 -74.91 -4.74
C ASN A 67 28.33 -74.12 -4.52
N ILE A 68 27.47 -74.61 -3.62
CA ILE A 68 26.16 -74.01 -3.31
C ILE A 68 26.29 -72.75 -2.42
N HIS A 69 27.39 -72.63 -1.67
CA HIS A 69 27.59 -71.52 -0.74
C HIS A 69 27.63 -70.12 -1.37
N PRO A 70 28.40 -69.85 -2.45
CA PRO A 70 28.41 -68.53 -3.09
C PRO A 70 27.02 -68.12 -3.61
N ASP A 71 26.24 -69.05 -4.15
CA ASP A 71 24.89 -68.78 -4.65
C ASP A 71 23.94 -68.45 -3.50
N LYS A 72 24.00 -69.21 -2.39
CA LYS A 72 23.24 -68.90 -1.18
C LYS A 72 23.59 -67.52 -0.63
N GLN A 73 24.87 -67.16 -0.64
CA GLN A 73 25.30 -65.82 -0.22
C GLN A 73 24.82 -64.74 -1.18
N ALA A 74 24.83 -64.98 -2.49
CA ALA A 74 24.33 -64.05 -3.49
C ALA A 74 22.82 -63.79 -3.29
N VAL A 75 22.02 -64.84 -3.09
CA VAL A 75 20.59 -64.73 -2.79
C VAL A 75 20.36 -63.92 -1.50
N THR A 76 21.16 -64.16 -0.47
CA THR A 76 21.07 -63.39 0.80
C THR A 76 21.33 -61.90 0.56
N ARG A 77 22.41 -61.55 -0.17
CA ARG A 77 22.74 -60.15 -0.52
C ARG A 77 21.65 -59.49 -1.36
N ILE A 78 21.05 -60.22 -2.29
CA ILE A 78 19.94 -59.73 -3.12
C ILE A 78 18.74 -59.42 -2.23
N ASN A 79 18.42 -60.31 -1.27
CA ASN A 79 17.31 -60.09 -0.36
C ASN A 79 17.54 -58.88 0.55
N ASP A 80 18.75 -58.67 1.06
CA ASP A 80 19.11 -57.48 1.84
C ASP A 80 19.01 -56.20 0.99
N SER A 81 19.45 -56.27 -0.28
CA SER A 81 19.31 -55.18 -1.24
C SER A 81 17.84 -54.87 -1.55
N LEU A 82 16.99 -55.89 -1.65
CA LEU A 82 15.56 -55.74 -1.85
C LEU A 82 14.90 -55.09 -0.63
N ALA A 83 15.23 -55.54 0.58
CA ALA A 83 14.69 -55.00 1.82
C ALA A 83 15.07 -53.52 2.02
N THR A 84 16.33 -53.16 1.76
CA THR A 84 16.78 -51.76 1.83
C THR A 84 16.10 -50.89 0.76
N LEU A 85 15.90 -51.41 -0.44
CA LEU A 85 15.17 -50.71 -1.51
C LEU A 85 13.70 -50.51 -1.15
N GLN A 86 13.03 -51.53 -0.60
CA GLN A 86 11.65 -51.43 -0.12
C GLN A 86 11.53 -50.37 0.97
N GLN A 87 12.42 -50.36 1.96
CA GLN A 87 12.42 -49.33 3.01
C GLN A 87 12.61 -47.92 2.43
N SER A 88 13.55 -47.75 1.50
CA SER A 88 13.76 -46.46 0.81
C SER A 88 12.50 -46.02 0.05
N ARG A 89 11.86 -46.93 -0.67
CA ARG A 89 10.62 -46.68 -1.41
C ARG A 89 9.50 -46.24 -0.46
N ASP A 90 9.31 -46.94 0.65
CA ASP A 90 8.27 -46.62 1.61
C ASP A 90 8.48 -45.22 2.23
N LEU A 91 9.74 -44.85 2.52
CA LEU A 91 10.06 -43.51 2.99
C LEU A 91 9.72 -42.45 1.94
N ARG A 92 10.07 -42.68 0.68
CA ARG A 92 9.74 -41.77 -0.43
C ARG A 92 8.24 -41.64 -0.66
N ILE A 93 7.49 -42.73 -0.58
CA ILE A 93 6.03 -42.70 -0.70
C ILE A 93 5.43 -41.86 0.42
N ARG A 94 5.84 -42.07 1.68
CA ARG A 94 5.35 -41.27 2.81
C ARG A 94 5.68 -39.79 2.67
N GLU A 95 6.88 -39.47 2.19
CA GLU A 95 7.31 -38.09 1.93
C GLU A 95 6.43 -37.41 0.87
N VAL A 96 6.19 -38.09 -0.25
CA VAL A 96 5.34 -37.58 -1.35
C VAL A 96 3.88 -37.49 -0.91
N GLU A 97 3.36 -38.46 -0.17
CA GLU A 97 2.00 -38.38 0.38
C GLU A 97 1.83 -37.22 1.36
N ALA A 98 2.83 -36.98 2.22
CA ALA A 98 2.81 -35.86 3.16
C ALA A 98 2.83 -34.51 2.42
N SER A 99 3.66 -34.37 1.38
CA SER A 99 3.72 -33.15 0.57
C SER A 99 2.43 -32.93 -0.23
N LEU A 100 1.86 -33.99 -0.82
CA LEU A 100 0.57 -33.97 -1.51
C LEU A 100 -0.55 -33.50 -0.57
N ARG A 101 -0.63 -34.08 0.64
CA ARG A 101 -1.63 -33.67 1.65
C ARG A 101 -1.47 -32.20 2.05
N LYS A 102 -0.23 -31.72 2.19
CA LYS A 102 0.04 -30.31 2.49
C LYS A 102 -0.44 -29.40 1.36
N LEU A 103 -0.05 -29.70 0.11
CA LEU A 103 -0.45 -28.92 -1.07
C LEU A 103 -1.98 -28.94 -1.26
N SER A 104 -2.62 -30.08 -1.07
CA SER A 104 -4.08 -30.22 -1.17
C SER A 104 -4.81 -29.31 -0.15
N ARG A 105 -4.31 -29.25 1.09
CA ARG A 105 -4.86 -28.33 2.11
C ARG A 105 -4.64 -26.86 1.72
N GLN A 106 -3.44 -26.52 1.23
CA GLN A 106 -3.13 -25.16 0.78
C GLN A 106 -4.01 -24.73 -0.40
N LEU A 107 -4.18 -25.59 -1.40
CA LEU A 107 -5.06 -25.35 -2.54
C LEU A 107 -6.49 -25.12 -2.07
N LYS A 108 -7.01 -25.97 -1.17
CA LYS A 108 -8.36 -25.80 -0.63
C LYS A 108 -8.53 -24.46 0.09
N SER A 109 -7.55 -24.07 0.90
CA SER A 109 -7.57 -22.75 1.58
C SER A 109 -7.50 -21.58 0.61
N LEU A 110 -6.70 -21.68 -0.46
CA LEU A 110 -6.60 -20.64 -1.48
C LEU A 110 -7.86 -20.56 -2.34
N SER A 111 -8.48 -21.71 -2.67
CA SER A 111 -9.75 -21.76 -3.39
C SER A 111 -10.86 -21.09 -2.59
N THR A 112 -10.98 -21.41 -1.29
CA THR A 112 -11.99 -20.76 -0.44
C THR A 112 -11.74 -19.26 -0.31
N GLN A 113 -10.49 -18.83 -0.12
CA GLN A 113 -10.15 -17.40 -0.10
C GLN A 113 -10.47 -16.70 -1.43
N HIS A 114 -10.23 -17.37 -2.55
CA HIS A 114 -10.57 -16.83 -3.87
C HIS A 114 -12.08 -16.72 -4.06
N GLU A 115 -12.83 -17.76 -3.72
CA GLU A 115 -14.30 -17.76 -3.78
C GLU A 115 -14.90 -16.68 -2.88
N GLU A 116 -14.38 -16.52 -1.65
CA GLU A 116 -14.77 -15.44 -0.74
C GLU A 116 -14.45 -14.07 -1.34
N ALA A 117 -13.24 -13.87 -1.88
CA ALA A 117 -12.86 -12.61 -2.51
C ALA A 117 -13.72 -12.26 -3.73
N VAL A 118 -14.04 -13.25 -4.57
CA VAL A 118 -14.93 -13.08 -5.72
C VAL A 118 -16.37 -12.80 -5.26
N ALA A 119 -16.86 -13.48 -4.21
CA ALA A 119 -18.20 -13.26 -3.67
C ALA A 119 -18.34 -11.88 -3.02
N VAL A 120 -17.30 -11.39 -2.34
CA VAL A 120 -17.25 -10.04 -1.77
C VAL A 120 -17.13 -8.98 -2.88
N HIS A 121 -16.37 -9.27 -3.93
CA HIS A 121 -16.11 -8.35 -5.03
C HIS A 121 -17.21 -8.41 -6.10
N ASP A 122 -18.36 -7.79 -5.81
CA ASP A 122 -19.35 -7.44 -6.83
C ASP A 122 -18.85 -6.21 -7.62
N SER A 123 -18.26 -6.46 -8.79
CA SER A 123 -17.68 -5.41 -9.63
C SER A 123 -18.68 -4.32 -10.01
N SER A 124 -19.99 -4.63 -10.06
CA SER A 124 -21.02 -3.63 -10.35
C SER A 124 -21.22 -2.70 -9.17
N LYS A 125 -21.37 -3.25 -7.95
CA LYS A 125 -21.50 -2.45 -6.73
C LYS A 125 -20.26 -1.59 -6.47
N HIS A 126 -19.07 -2.12 -6.74
CA HIS A 126 -17.83 -1.34 -6.60
C HIS A 126 -17.79 -0.17 -7.58
N ALA A 127 -18.14 -0.39 -8.85
CA ALA A 127 -18.22 0.68 -9.84
C ALA A 127 -19.27 1.74 -9.45
N GLU A 128 -20.44 1.32 -8.96
CA GLU A 128 -21.47 2.23 -8.45
C GLU A 128 -20.97 3.05 -7.25
N GLU A 129 -20.26 2.42 -6.30
CA GLU A 129 -19.68 3.09 -5.14
C GLU A 129 -18.62 4.12 -5.55
N ILE A 130 -17.75 3.79 -6.51
CA ILE A 130 -16.77 4.74 -7.07
C ILE A 130 -17.49 5.97 -7.65
N VAL A 131 -18.51 5.76 -8.47
CA VAL A 131 -19.27 6.87 -9.07
C VAL A 131 -19.95 7.71 -7.98
N GLN A 132 -20.52 7.08 -6.95
CA GLN A 132 -21.10 7.80 -5.82
C GLN A 132 -20.04 8.62 -5.05
N LEU A 133 -18.86 8.07 -4.82
CA LEU A 133 -17.77 8.79 -4.16
C LEU A 133 -17.26 9.96 -5.01
N ASP A 134 -17.16 9.79 -6.33
CA ASP A 134 -16.76 10.86 -7.24
C ASP A 134 -17.78 12.01 -7.25
N THR A 135 -19.08 11.70 -7.26
CA THR A 135 -20.11 12.74 -7.15
C THR A 135 -20.06 13.46 -5.81
N LYS A 136 -19.80 12.75 -4.70
CA LYS A 136 -19.61 13.36 -3.37
C LYS A 136 -18.37 14.24 -3.33
N LYS A 137 -17.25 13.77 -3.89
CA LYS A 137 -16.00 14.53 -4.01
C LYS A 137 -16.23 15.83 -4.78
N PHE A 138 -16.94 15.78 -5.90
CA PHE A 138 -17.26 16.97 -6.68
C PHE A 138 -18.14 17.96 -5.91
N ARG A 139 -19.17 17.46 -5.20
CA ARG A 139 -20.03 18.31 -4.35
C ARG A 139 -19.26 18.98 -3.22
N ILE A 140 -18.40 18.24 -2.54
CA ILE A 140 -17.58 18.77 -1.44
C ILE A 140 -16.60 19.81 -1.98
N ALA A 141 -15.92 19.54 -3.10
CA ALA A 141 -15.01 20.49 -3.72
C ALA A 141 -15.73 21.78 -4.14
N LYS A 142 -16.94 21.67 -4.70
CA LYS A 142 -17.77 22.83 -5.04
C LYS A 142 -18.14 23.64 -3.79
N ALA A 143 -18.62 22.98 -2.74
CA ALA A 143 -18.99 23.65 -1.49
C ALA A 143 -17.79 24.31 -0.80
N ALA A 144 -16.61 23.67 -0.84
CA ALA A 144 -15.38 24.25 -0.33
C ALA A 144 -15.00 25.52 -1.11
N SER A 145 -15.07 25.47 -2.44
CA SER A 145 -14.80 26.65 -3.28
C SER A 145 -15.80 27.79 -3.04
N GLU A 146 -17.08 27.49 -2.84
CA GLU A 146 -18.09 28.50 -2.48
C GLU A 146 -17.80 29.13 -1.10
N LEU A 147 -17.37 28.33 -0.12
CA LEU A 147 -16.97 28.83 1.20
C LEU A 147 -15.67 29.64 1.17
N GLU A 148 -14.70 29.27 0.34
CA GLU A 148 -13.47 30.03 0.13
C GLU A 148 -13.77 31.43 -0.43
N VAL A 149 -14.61 31.51 -1.47
CA VAL A 149 -15.05 32.79 -2.04
C VAL A 149 -15.78 33.66 -1.02
N GLU A 150 -16.64 33.07 -0.20
CA GLU A 150 -17.35 33.81 0.85
C GLU A 150 -16.42 34.25 1.98
N SER A 151 -15.41 33.44 2.33
CA SER A 151 -14.37 33.83 3.30
C SER A 151 -13.56 35.02 2.79
N GLU A 152 -13.09 34.98 1.55
CA GLU A 152 -12.37 36.10 0.92
C GLU A 152 -13.23 37.38 0.89
N ARG A 153 -14.52 37.24 0.60
CA ARG A 153 -15.48 38.36 0.63
C ARG A 153 -15.59 38.95 2.04
N LEU A 154 -15.84 38.12 3.06
CA LEU A 154 -15.97 38.56 4.45
C LEU A 154 -14.67 39.13 5.01
N GLU A 155 -13.52 38.58 4.63
CA GLU A 155 -12.20 39.11 4.99
C GLU A 155 -11.99 40.50 4.40
N SER A 156 -12.39 40.73 3.15
CA SER A 156 -12.33 42.06 2.53
C SER A 156 -13.23 43.07 3.26
N GLU A 157 -14.43 42.65 3.70
CA GLU A 157 -15.33 43.50 4.49
C GLU A 157 -14.77 43.81 5.87
N LEU A 158 -14.16 42.83 6.53
CA LEU A 158 -13.49 43.04 7.81
C LEU A 158 -12.32 44.00 7.68
N GLU A 159 -11.54 43.91 6.61
CA GLU A 159 -10.41 44.82 6.41
C GLU A 159 -10.90 46.26 6.17
N MET A 160 -11.92 46.45 5.33
CA MET A 160 -12.54 47.78 5.15
C MET A 160 -13.12 48.35 6.46
N LEU A 161 -13.71 47.51 7.31
CA LEU A 161 -14.26 47.95 8.59
C LEU A 161 -13.15 48.28 9.61
N LYS A 162 -12.06 47.52 9.61
CA LYS A 162 -10.87 47.81 10.43
C LYS A 162 -10.21 49.10 10.01
N GLU A 163 -10.08 49.36 8.71
CA GLU A 163 -9.55 50.62 8.19
C GLU A 163 -10.42 51.80 8.63
N LYS A 164 -11.75 51.71 8.46
CA LYS A 164 -12.68 52.74 8.95
C LYS A 164 -12.62 52.94 10.47
N LEU A 165 -12.46 51.86 11.22
CA LEU A 165 -12.31 51.93 12.67
C LEU A 165 -10.99 52.62 13.04
N ALA A 166 -9.89 52.28 12.36
CA ALA A 166 -8.60 52.93 12.56
C ALA A 166 -8.66 54.42 12.20
N ASP A 167 -9.35 54.79 11.11
CA ASP A 167 -9.60 56.18 10.74
C ASP A 167 -10.36 56.92 11.84
N LEU A 168 -11.44 56.34 12.37
CA LEU A 168 -12.23 56.93 13.45
C LEU A 168 -11.46 57.01 14.77
N GLU A 169 -10.67 56.00 15.12
CA GLU A 169 -9.79 56.01 16.28
C GLU A 169 -8.71 57.09 16.15
N SER A 170 -8.18 57.30 14.94
CA SER A 170 -7.20 58.37 14.66
C SER A 170 -7.82 59.76 14.75
N GLN A 171 -9.09 59.92 14.37
CA GLN A 171 -9.84 61.17 14.50
C GLN A 171 -10.14 61.53 15.97
N GLY A 172 -10.15 60.54 16.87
CA GLY A 172 -10.33 60.74 18.31
C GLY A 172 -11.70 61.35 18.70
N LEU A 173 -11.86 61.68 19.99
CA LEU A 173 -13.09 62.27 20.54
C LEU A 173 -13.34 63.72 20.08
N GLU A 174 -12.30 64.39 19.58
CA GLU A 174 -12.37 65.78 19.10
C GLU A 174 -12.98 65.90 17.69
N GLY A 175 -13.12 64.79 16.96
CA GLY A 175 -13.58 64.77 15.59
C GLY A 175 -12.50 65.20 14.60
N ASP A 176 -12.88 65.33 13.32
CA ASP A 176 -11.99 65.70 12.23
C ASP A 176 -11.18 66.98 12.55
N GLU A 177 -9.95 67.07 12.01
CA GLU A 177 -9.01 68.18 12.24
C GLU A 177 -9.64 69.56 11.93
N ALA A 178 -10.56 69.60 10.96
CA ALA A 178 -11.34 70.81 10.65
C ALA A 178 -12.27 71.22 11.80
N THR A 179 -12.97 70.26 12.40
CA THR A 179 -13.88 70.48 13.54
C THR A 179 -13.11 70.86 14.79
N ARG A 180 -11.93 70.29 14.99
CA ARG A 180 -11.04 70.62 16.11
C ARG A 180 -10.50 72.05 16.02
N ARG A 181 -10.06 72.51 14.84
CA ARG A 181 -9.61 73.90 14.63
C ARG A 181 -10.71 74.93 14.83
N GLU A 182 -11.94 74.61 14.44
CA GLU A 182 -13.10 75.48 14.68
C GLU A 182 -13.37 75.62 16.17
N ARG A 183 -13.36 74.51 16.93
CA ARG A 183 -13.50 74.54 18.39
C ARG A 183 -12.37 75.26 19.10
N GLU A 184 -11.11 75.04 18.70
CA GLU A 184 -9.96 75.74 19.28
C GLU A 184 -10.03 77.26 19.00
N ALA A 185 -10.50 77.67 17.82
CA ALA A 185 -10.72 79.06 17.48
C ALA A 185 -11.85 79.69 18.32
N ASP A 186 -12.97 78.98 18.46
CA ASP A 186 -14.10 79.39 19.27
C ASP A 186 -13.70 79.49 20.75
N ASP A 187 -12.99 78.51 21.30
CA ASP A 187 -12.49 78.53 22.68
C ASP A 187 -11.56 79.72 22.94
N ALA A 188 -10.69 80.07 21.98
CA ALA A 188 -9.85 81.25 22.11
C ALA A 188 -10.67 82.56 22.14
N THR A 189 -11.74 82.66 21.36
CA THR A 189 -12.64 83.83 21.41
C THR A 189 -13.47 83.86 22.69
N ILE A 190 -13.98 82.71 23.15
CA ILE A 190 -14.73 82.56 24.40
C ILE A 190 -13.84 82.92 25.59
N LEU A 191 -12.58 82.47 25.62
CA LEU A 191 -11.61 82.84 26.64
C LEU A 191 -11.32 84.34 26.64
N ARG A 192 -11.12 84.94 25.46
CA ARG A 192 -10.94 86.41 25.34
C ARG A 192 -12.15 87.16 25.86
N LEU A 193 -13.37 86.75 25.47
CA LEU A 193 -14.62 87.33 25.96
C LEU A 193 -14.76 87.17 27.48
N LYS A 194 -14.40 86.02 28.05
CA LYS A 194 -14.40 85.77 29.49
C LYS A 194 -13.41 86.68 30.23
N ILE A 195 -12.23 86.93 29.66
CA ILE A 195 -11.25 87.88 30.20
C ILE A 195 -11.82 89.29 30.18
N PHE A 196 -12.38 89.75 29.06
CA PHE A 196 -13.00 91.09 28.97
C PHE A 196 -14.17 91.25 29.94
N ARG A 197 -14.99 90.22 30.14
CA ARG A 197 -16.05 90.23 31.15
C ARG A 197 -15.49 90.27 32.57
N SER A 198 -14.41 89.53 32.85
CA SER A 198 -13.74 89.55 34.16
C SER A 198 -13.07 90.90 34.47
N LEU A 199 -12.67 91.65 33.43
CA LEU A 199 -12.18 93.03 33.52
C LEU A 199 -13.31 94.04 33.79
N GLY A 200 -14.56 93.58 33.91
CA GLY A 200 -15.71 94.40 34.24
C GLY A 200 -16.34 95.11 33.04
N ILE A 201 -16.03 94.68 31.81
CA ILE A 201 -16.67 95.19 30.58
C ILE A 201 -17.81 94.24 30.21
N ASP A 202 -19.04 94.65 30.50
CA ASP A 202 -20.24 93.98 30.00
C ASP A 202 -20.74 94.71 28.75
N ILE A 203 -21.21 93.96 27.76
CA ILE A 203 -21.80 94.53 26.54
C ILE A 203 -23.26 94.11 26.53
N GLU A 204 -24.17 95.09 26.41
CA GLU A 204 -25.61 94.83 26.35
C GLU A 204 -26.11 94.98 24.92
N PRO A 205 -26.83 93.98 24.38
CA PRO A 205 -27.49 94.12 23.10
C PRO A 205 -28.69 95.06 23.20
N ASP A 206 -28.89 95.88 22.18
CA ASP A 206 -30.11 96.67 21.99
C ASP A 206 -31.28 95.78 21.51
N GLU A 207 -32.52 96.29 21.53
CA GLU A 207 -33.74 95.53 21.13
C GLU A 207 -33.68 95.01 19.67
N ALA A 208 -32.82 95.60 18.84
CA ALA A 208 -32.56 95.19 17.45
C ALA A 208 -31.36 94.22 17.29
N GLY A 209 -30.74 93.75 18.38
CA GLY A 209 -29.61 92.81 18.36
C GLY A 209 -28.24 93.44 18.05
N ASN A 210 -28.15 94.77 17.98
CA ASN A 210 -26.90 95.49 17.76
C ASN A 210 -26.20 95.81 19.10
N PHE A 211 -24.88 95.60 19.18
CA PHE A 211 -24.08 95.81 20.39
C PHE A 211 -23.55 97.25 20.49
N ASN A 212 -24.43 98.21 20.75
CA ASN A 212 -24.05 99.62 20.81
C ASN A 212 -23.80 100.13 22.24
N ARG A 213 -24.16 99.37 23.29
CA ARG A 213 -24.01 99.78 24.69
C ARG A 213 -22.99 98.90 25.42
N ALA A 214 -21.98 99.53 26.01
CA ALA A 214 -21.01 98.87 26.90
C ALA A 214 -21.13 99.44 28.31
N VAL A 215 -21.14 98.57 29.31
CA VAL A 215 -21.22 98.89 30.74
C VAL A 215 -19.90 98.48 31.38
N ILE A 216 -19.19 99.44 31.95
CA ILE A 216 -17.89 99.23 32.59
C ILE A 216 -18.09 99.34 34.09
N ARG A 217 -17.81 98.26 34.82
CA ARG A 217 -17.92 98.18 36.28
C ARG A 217 -16.52 98.19 36.87
N ASN A 218 -16.14 99.26 37.56
CA ASN A 218 -14.87 99.32 38.27
C ASN A 218 -15.03 98.72 39.67
N SER A 219 -14.55 97.48 39.85
CA SER A 219 -14.72 96.73 41.10
C SER A 219 -14.00 97.35 42.31
N ARG A 220 -13.06 98.28 42.13
CA ARG A 220 -12.32 98.94 43.24
C ARG A 220 -13.02 100.18 43.78
N LYS A 221 -13.74 100.93 42.94
CA LYS A 221 -14.46 102.16 43.32
C LYS A 221 -15.97 101.98 43.46
N GLY A 222 -16.53 100.92 42.89
CA GLY A 222 -17.98 100.68 42.90
C GLY A 222 -18.77 101.49 41.85
N ASP A 223 -18.08 102.22 40.98
CA ASP A 223 -18.68 103.04 39.93
C ASP A 223 -19.00 102.22 38.67
N VAL A 224 -20.16 102.52 38.07
CA VAL A 224 -20.66 101.90 36.84
C VAL A 224 -20.79 102.96 35.76
N HIS A 225 -20.00 102.83 34.70
CA HIS A 225 -20.03 103.72 33.55
C HIS A 225 -20.72 103.05 32.37
N VAL A 226 -21.87 103.61 31.96
CA VAL A 226 -22.60 103.18 30.77
C VAL A 226 -22.16 104.05 29.59
N VAL A 227 -21.55 103.42 28.58
CA VAL A 227 -21.03 104.09 27.39
C VAL A 227 -21.81 103.60 26.17
N ASN A 228 -22.39 104.54 25.43
CA ASN A 228 -22.99 104.27 24.13
C ASN A 228 -21.94 104.51 23.04
N ILE A 229 -21.68 103.51 22.22
CA ILE A 229 -20.66 103.51 21.18
C ILE A 229 -21.31 104.05 19.89
N ASP A 230 -20.94 105.27 19.52
CA ASP A 230 -21.41 105.94 18.29
C ASP A 230 -20.25 105.97 17.27
N PRO A 231 -20.48 105.62 15.99
CA PRO A 231 -19.48 105.71 14.92
C PRO A 231 -18.82 107.09 14.75
N LYS A 232 -19.40 108.16 15.32
CA LYS A 232 -18.86 109.53 15.26
C LYS A 232 -17.53 109.73 16.00
N PHE A 233 -17.18 108.85 16.95
CA PHE A 233 -15.93 108.95 17.70
C PHE A 233 -14.90 107.91 17.25
N SER A 234 -13.62 108.29 17.25
CA SER A 234 -12.52 107.39 16.87
C SER A 234 -12.38 106.22 17.84
N ARG A 235 -12.03 105.03 17.33
CA ARG A 235 -11.72 103.85 18.14
C ARG A 235 -10.64 104.13 19.20
N PHE A 236 -9.69 105.04 18.90
CA PHE A 236 -8.65 105.46 19.83
C PHE A 236 -9.19 106.28 21.01
N PHE A 237 -10.25 107.07 20.78
CA PHE A 237 -10.92 107.84 21.83
C PHE A 237 -11.61 106.90 22.84
N TYR A 238 -12.36 105.90 22.34
CA TYR A 238 -12.99 104.90 23.20
C TYR A 238 -11.98 104.02 23.95
N ALA A 239 -10.89 103.61 23.30
CA ALA A 239 -9.84 102.84 23.97
C ALA A 239 -9.23 103.61 25.15
N ASN A 240 -8.84 104.89 24.95
CA ASN A 240 -8.29 105.71 26.04
C ASN A 240 -9.31 105.98 27.14
N TYR A 241 -10.59 106.15 26.80
CA TYR A 241 -11.67 106.33 27.77
C TYR A 241 -11.91 105.07 28.61
N PHE A 242 -11.88 103.88 28.00
CA PHE A 242 -12.01 102.62 28.72
C PHE A 242 -10.81 102.35 29.63
N TRP A 243 -9.59 102.61 29.16
CA TRP A 243 -8.40 102.46 30.00
C TRP A 243 -8.34 103.49 31.14
N SER A 244 -8.76 104.74 30.92
CA SER A 244 -8.75 105.77 31.98
C SER A 244 -9.81 105.51 33.05
N THR A 245 -10.99 105.02 32.68
CA THR A 245 -12.05 104.63 33.64
C THR A 245 -11.70 103.39 34.45
N MET A 246 -10.71 102.59 34.02
CA MET A 246 -10.18 101.44 34.76
C MET A 246 -8.94 101.73 35.62
N GLN A 247 -8.14 102.75 35.28
CA GLN A 247 -6.90 103.10 36.00
C GLN A 247 -7.11 104.05 37.19
N GLY A 248 -8.31 104.62 37.35
CA GLY A 248 -8.70 105.46 38.48
C GLY A 248 -9.39 104.70 39.61
#